data_AF-A0A523VRU0-F1
#
_entry.id   AF-A0A523VRU0-F1
#
_cell.length_a   1.000
_cell.length_b   1.000
_cell.length_c   1.000
_cell.angle_alpha   90.00
_cell.angle_beta   90.00
_cell.angle_gamma   90.00
#
_symmetry.space_group_name_H-M   'P 1'
#
loop_
_entity.id
_entity.type
_entity.pdbx_description
1 polymer ?
#
loop_
_entity_poly.entity_id
_entity_poly.type
_entity_poly.pdbx_seq_one_letter_code
_entity_poly.pdbx_strand_id
1 'polypeptide(L)'
;MIKQQRLGLSKETKLNKEYSYGSYNKFNNYEQWIRLTEGCPHNCPYCYEPTEYRIFGIPDIVRTKVKIMDMNLLSKQESLEIIEELGKKRVNNKTVNYELICGLDYRYLNRENSIALKRSRFRNIRLAWDWYFKDQYKIKDSIDLLIKAGYKSKDIMVFMICNWKINYSENIKKLDLCKVWNVKVSDCYFDGQVSPNVNPIHWTIEEIKKFRKKVRKHNQLVNFRIDPEIK
;
A
#
# COMPACT_ATOMS: atom_id res chain seq x y z
N MET A 1 5.88 -27.54 15.31
CA MET A 1 4.90 -26.76 14.52
C MET A 1 4.01 -25.98 15.47
N ILE A 2 4.28 -24.69 15.68
CA ILE A 2 3.46 -23.85 16.55
C ILE A 2 2.28 -23.34 15.70
N LYS A 3 1.08 -23.88 15.95
CA LYS A 3 -0.17 -23.32 15.43
C LYS A 3 -0.30 -21.90 15.95
N GLN A 4 -0.14 -20.91 15.08
CA GLN A 4 -0.55 -19.54 15.38
C GLN A 4 -2.07 -19.55 15.55
N GLN A 5 -2.55 -19.52 16.80
CA GLN A 5 -3.93 -19.14 17.10
C GLN A 5 -4.16 -17.75 16.51
N ARG A 6 -4.89 -17.67 15.40
CA ARG A 6 -5.49 -16.42 14.95
C ARG A 6 -6.55 -16.06 15.98
N LEU A 7 -6.18 -15.23 16.94
CA LEU A 7 -7.15 -14.48 17.74
C LEU A 7 -8.07 -13.76 16.75
N GLY A 8 -9.32 -14.20 16.68
CA GLY A 8 -10.39 -13.48 15.98
C GLY A 8 -10.63 -12.18 16.72
N LEU A 9 -9.80 -11.18 16.46
CA LEU A 9 -10.05 -9.82 16.92
C LEU A 9 -11.27 -9.31 16.15
N SER A 10 -12.39 -9.15 16.86
CA SER A 10 -13.58 -8.52 16.31
C SER A 10 -13.23 -7.13 15.77
N LYS A 11 -13.99 -6.62 14.78
CA LYS A 11 -13.85 -5.21 14.33
C LYS A 11 -14.35 -4.33 15.48
N GLU A 12 -13.47 -4.02 16.43
CA GLU A 12 -13.83 -3.39 17.70
C GLU A 12 -14.14 -1.90 17.58
N THR A 13 -13.77 -1.25 16.48
CA THR A 13 -13.92 0.20 16.33
C THR A 13 -14.99 0.52 15.27
N LYS A 14 -15.94 1.38 15.63
CA LYS A 14 -16.87 1.98 14.68
C LYS A 14 -16.08 2.92 13.77
N LEU A 15 -16.18 2.74 12.46
CA LEU A 15 -15.57 3.67 11.50
C LEU A 15 -16.21 5.06 11.64
N ASN A 16 -15.41 6.12 11.54
CA ASN A 16 -15.93 7.47 11.38
C ASN A 16 -16.50 7.69 9.96
N LYS A 17 -16.08 6.88 8.98
CA LYS A 17 -16.57 6.91 7.60
C LYS A 17 -16.94 5.53 7.12
N GLU A 18 -18.09 5.40 6.47
CA GLU A 18 -18.48 4.13 5.87
C GLU A 18 -17.42 3.64 4.88
N TYR A 19 -17.17 2.33 4.92
CA TYR A 19 -16.27 1.71 3.98
C TYR A 19 -16.91 1.67 2.59
N SER A 20 -16.14 2.01 1.57
CA SER A 20 -16.62 2.01 0.19
C SER A 20 -16.48 0.61 -0.41
N TYR A 21 -17.60 0.03 -0.82
CA TYR A 21 -17.68 -1.27 -1.50
C TYR A 21 -18.02 -1.12 -2.99
N GLY A 22 -17.92 -2.22 -3.74
CA GLY A 22 -18.43 -2.35 -5.11
C GLY A 22 -17.49 -1.83 -6.21
N SER A 23 -17.91 -1.90 -7.47
CA SER A 23 -17.09 -1.37 -8.57
C SER A 23 -16.91 0.14 -8.47
N TYR A 24 -15.77 0.63 -8.95
CA TYR A 24 -15.46 2.05 -8.97
C TYR A 24 -14.78 2.40 -10.29
N ASN A 25 -15.24 3.46 -10.96
CA ASN A 25 -14.61 4.00 -12.15
C ASN A 25 -14.90 5.49 -12.25
N LYS A 26 -13.97 6.34 -11.79
CA LYS A 26 -14.08 7.80 -11.90
C LYS A 26 -12.81 8.38 -12.49
N PHE A 27 -12.88 9.54 -13.12
CA PHE A 27 -11.69 10.22 -13.65
C PHE A 27 -11.85 11.73 -13.59
N ASN A 28 -10.72 12.44 -13.62
CA ASN A 28 -10.66 13.88 -13.84
C ASN A 28 -9.81 14.17 -15.10
N ASN A 29 -9.33 15.40 -15.27
CA ASN A 29 -8.50 15.77 -16.42
C ASN A 29 -7.11 15.10 -16.44
N TYR A 30 -6.65 14.55 -15.32
CA TYR A 30 -5.27 14.08 -15.13
C TYR A 30 -5.16 12.58 -14.90
N GLU A 31 -6.09 11.99 -14.17
CA GLU A 31 -6.02 10.60 -13.72
C GLU A 31 -7.40 9.95 -13.61
N GLN A 32 -7.38 8.63 -13.55
CA GLN A 32 -8.54 7.78 -13.39
C GLN A 32 -8.34 6.89 -12.16
N TRP A 33 -9.42 6.62 -11.44
CA TRP A 33 -9.43 5.77 -10.26
C TRP A 33 -10.41 4.63 -10.50
N ILE A 34 -9.94 3.41 -10.29
CA ILE A 34 -10.72 2.20 -10.56
C ILE A 34 -10.67 1.22 -9.38
N ARG A 35 -11.69 0.38 -9.27
CA ARG A 35 -11.68 -0.81 -8.42
C ARG A 35 -12.01 -2.03 -9.29
N LEU A 36 -11.08 -2.98 -9.37
CA LEU A 36 -11.14 -4.17 -10.22
C LEU A 36 -11.65 -5.37 -9.44
N THR A 37 -11.28 -5.44 -8.17
CA THR A 37 -11.61 -6.53 -7.26
C THR A 37 -11.98 -6.02 -5.88
N GLU A 38 -12.66 -6.88 -5.13
CA GLU A 38 -12.98 -6.71 -3.73
C GLU A 38 -12.78 -8.05 -3.01
N GLY A 39 -12.54 -7.99 -1.71
CA GLY A 39 -12.34 -9.09 -0.81
C GLY A 39 -10.89 -9.28 -0.36
N CYS A 40 -10.65 -9.83 0.82
CA CYS A 40 -9.32 -10.21 1.31
C CYS A 40 -9.45 -11.30 2.38
N PRO A 41 -8.68 -12.40 2.32
CA PRO A 41 -8.90 -13.56 3.18
C PRO A 41 -8.33 -13.37 4.59
N HIS A 42 -7.64 -12.26 4.84
CA HIS A 42 -6.93 -12.01 6.09
C HIS A 42 -7.80 -11.45 7.20
N ASN A 43 -8.94 -10.83 6.87
CA ASN A 43 -9.89 -10.27 7.82
C ASN A 43 -9.19 -9.50 8.96
N CYS A 44 -8.22 -8.64 8.62
CA CYS A 44 -7.46 -7.90 9.62
C CYS A 44 -8.41 -6.99 10.42
N PRO A 45 -8.22 -6.85 11.75
CA PRO A 45 -9.15 -6.10 12.60
C PRO A 45 -9.25 -4.60 12.29
N TYR A 46 -8.23 -4.05 11.62
CA TYR A 46 -8.18 -2.67 11.17
C TYR A 46 -8.65 -2.48 9.70
N CYS A 47 -8.95 -3.57 9.00
CA CYS A 47 -9.29 -3.56 7.59
C CYS A 47 -10.78 -3.90 7.41
N TYR A 48 -11.50 -3.07 6.65
CA TYR A 48 -12.93 -3.24 6.45
C TYR A 48 -13.30 -3.90 5.12
N GLU A 49 -12.29 -4.28 4.36
CA GLU A 49 -12.42 -5.15 3.20
C GLU A 49 -13.20 -6.43 3.58
N PRO A 50 -14.17 -6.87 2.77
CA PRO A 50 -14.90 -8.09 3.05
C PRO A 50 -13.99 -9.30 2.84
N THR A 51 -14.41 -10.48 3.28
CA THR A 51 -13.67 -11.73 3.00
C THR A 51 -14.10 -12.38 1.68
N GLU A 52 -15.33 -12.11 1.25
CA GLU A 52 -15.87 -12.58 -0.02
C GLU A 52 -15.14 -11.91 -1.19
N TYR A 53 -14.68 -12.72 -2.15
CA TYR A 53 -14.04 -12.21 -3.36
C TYR A 53 -15.06 -11.82 -4.41
N ARG A 54 -14.86 -10.65 -5.00
CA ARG A 54 -15.62 -10.18 -6.16
C ARG A 54 -14.68 -9.62 -7.21
N ILE A 55 -14.96 -9.91 -8.47
CA ILE A 55 -14.21 -9.41 -9.62
C ILE A 55 -15.19 -8.57 -10.44
N PHE A 56 -14.86 -7.30 -10.64
CA PHE A 56 -15.67 -6.35 -11.42
C PHE A 56 -15.20 -6.24 -12.87
N GLY A 57 -14.02 -6.77 -13.19
CA GLY A 57 -13.38 -6.62 -14.49
C GLY A 57 -12.65 -5.28 -14.63
N ILE A 58 -11.93 -5.12 -15.75
CA ILE A 58 -11.23 -3.88 -16.06
C ILE A 58 -12.19 -2.95 -16.82
N PRO A 59 -12.54 -1.78 -16.26
CA PRO A 59 -13.41 -0.83 -16.95
C PRO A 59 -12.67 -0.12 -18.09
N ASP A 60 -13.41 0.67 -18.88
CA ASP A 60 -12.81 1.52 -19.92
C ASP A 60 -11.76 2.47 -19.33
N ILE A 61 -10.54 2.38 -19.85
CA ILE A 61 -9.42 3.22 -19.43
C ILE A 61 -9.32 4.42 -20.37
N VAL A 62 -9.56 5.62 -19.85
CA VAL A 62 -9.57 6.88 -20.62
C VAL A 62 -8.45 7.84 -20.19
N ARG A 63 -7.62 7.45 -19.23
CA ARG A 63 -6.42 8.20 -18.78
C ARG A 63 -5.19 7.32 -18.76
N THR A 64 -4.03 7.94 -19.01
CA THR A 64 -2.72 7.26 -18.96
C THR A 64 -2.16 7.11 -17.55
N LYS A 65 -2.80 7.74 -16.55
CA LYS A 65 -2.50 7.59 -15.13
C LYS A 65 -3.72 6.99 -14.45
N VAL A 66 -3.56 5.79 -13.91
CA VAL A 66 -4.65 5.03 -13.29
C VAL A 66 -4.25 4.65 -11.88
N LYS A 67 -5.12 4.96 -10.92
CA LYS A 67 -5.02 4.58 -9.52
C LYS A 67 -5.98 3.44 -9.25
N ILE A 68 -5.47 2.33 -8.76
CA ILE A 68 -6.24 1.13 -8.45
C ILE A 68 -6.48 1.13 -6.93
N MET A 69 -7.75 1.13 -6.56
CA MET A 69 -8.23 1.28 -5.19
C MET A 69 -8.45 -0.07 -4.48
N ASP A 70 -8.15 -1.17 -5.17
CA ASP A 70 -8.28 -2.54 -4.66
C ASP A 70 -7.49 -2.76 -3.38
N MET A 71 -8.06 -3.51 -2.44
CA MET A 71 -7.33 -4.01 -1.29
C MET A 71 -6.67 -5.34 -1.66
N ASN A 72 -5.34 -5.38 -1.58
CA ASN A 72 -4.56 -6.61 -1.74
C ASN A 72 -4.86 -7.36 -3.05
N LEU A 73 -4.69 -6.69 -4.20
CA LEU A 73 -4.89 -7.27 -5.54
C LEU A 73 -4.22 -8.65 -5.71
N LEU A 74 -3.00 -8.83 -5.19
CA LEU A 74 -2.25 -10.08 -5.31
C LEU A 74 -2.84 -11.28 -4.55
N SER A 75 -3.78 -11.05 -3.64
CA SER A 75 -4.50 -12.15 -2.97
C SER A 75 -5.54 -12.84 -3.86
N LYS A 76 -5.81 -12.26 -5.05
CA LYS A 76 -6.77 -12.79 -6.03
C LYS A 76 -6.09 -13.79 -6.94
N GLN A 77 -6.80 -14.86 -7.28
CA GLN A 77 -6.26 -15.93 -8.14
C GLN A 77 -5.95 -15.39 -9.55
N GLU A 78 -6.79 -14.49 -10.04
CA GLU A 78 -6.74 -13.85 -11.36
C GLU A 78 -5.78 -12.64 -11.37
N SER A 79 -5.09 -12.35 -10.27
CA SER A 79 -4.29 -11.13 -10.13
C SER A 79 -3.23 -10.98 -11.22
N LEU A 80 -2.57 -12.08 -11.61
CA LEU A 80 -1.55 -12.06 -12.66
C LEU A 80 -2.16 -11.73 -14.02
N GLU A 81 -3.28 -12.36 -14.38
CA GLU A 81 -4.01 -12.10 -15.62
C GLU A 81 -4.46 -10.64 -15.70
N ILE A 82 -5.05 -10.12 -14.62
CA ILE A 82 -5.46 -8.71 -14.51
C ILE A 82 -4.27 -7.77 -14.72
N ILE A 83 -3.13 -8.04 -14.06
CA ILE A 83 -1.90 -7.24 -14.20
C ILE A 83 -1.41 -7.25 -15.66
N GLU A 84 -1.45 -8.39 -16.34
CA GLU A 84 -1.03 -8.51 -17.73
C GLU A 84 -1.98 -7.80 -18.69
N GLU A 85 -3.29 -7.91 -18.49
CA GLU A 85 -4.29 -7.24 -19.33
C GLU A 85 -4.20 -5.71 -19.20
N LEU A 86 -4.06 -5.19 -17.98
CA LEU A 86 -3.75 -3.78 -17.73
C LEU A 86 -2.47 -3.35 -18.47
N GLY A 87 -1.46 -4.23 -18.47
CA GLY A 87 -0.21 -4.04 -19.21
C GLY A 87 -0.38 -3.90 -20.72
N LYS A 88 -1.51 -4.31 -21.30
CA LYS A 88 -1.80 -4.18 -22.75
C LYS A 88 -2.54 -2.88 -23.08
N LYS A 89 -3.23 -2.25 -22.13
CA LYS A 89 -4.06 -1.06 -22.39
C LYS A 89 -3.25 0.14 -22.91
N ARG A 90 -3.91 0.93 -23.75
CA ARG A 90 -3.43 2.16 -24.37
C ARG A 90 -4.53 3.20 -24.39
N VAL A 91 -4.16 4.47 -24.24
CA VAL A 91 -5.06 5.62 -24.42
C VAL A 91 -4.42 6.56 -25.42
N ASN A 92 -5.08 6.80 -26.55
CA ASN A 92 -4.54 7.62 -27.65
C ASN A 92 -3.12 7.18 -28.05
N ASN A 93 -2.93 5.87 -28.26
CA ASN A 93 -1.64 5.22 -28.55
C ASN A 93 -0.54 5.36 -27.48
N LYS A 94 -0.85 5.95 -26.31
CA LYS A 94 0.09 6.09 -25.20
C LYS A 94 -0.07 4.96 -24.20
N THR A 95 1.05 4.58 -23.58
CA THR A 95 1.07 3.59 -22.50
C THR A 95 0.36 4.12 -21.25
N VAL A 96 -0.32 3.22 -20.55
CA VAL A 96 -0.94 3.50 -19.26
C VAL A 96 0.03 3.10 -18.14
N ASN A 97 0.07 3.90 -17.08
CA ASN A 97 0.79 3.62 -15.85
C ASN A 97 -0.21 3.47 -14.70
N TYR A 98 0.08 2.52 -13.82
CA TYR A 98 -0.82 2.13 -12.74
C TYR A 98 -0.16 2.39 -11.38
N GLU A 99 -0.96 2.79 -10.39
CA GLU A 99 -0.53 2.86 -8.99
C GLU A 99 -1.55 2.12 -8.13
N LEU A 100 -1.08 1.13 -7.36
CA LEU A 100 -1.88 0.50 -6.32
C LEU A 100 -1.86 1.42 -5.11
N ILE A 101 -3.03 1.97 -4.75
CA ILE A 101 -3.14 2.93 -3.64
C ILE A 101 -3.02 2.22 -2.29
N CYS A 102 -3.52 0.98 -2.22
CA CYS A 102 -3.43 0.14 -1.05
C CYS A 102 -2.15 -0.70 -1.09
N GLY A 103 -1.69 -1.15 0.09
CA GLY A 103 -0.48 -1.95 0.21
C GLY A 103 -0.64 -3.35 -0.39
N LEU A 104 0.38 -3.81 -1.11
CA LEU A 104 0.59 -5.20 -1.47
C LEU A 104 0.95 -6.00 -0.23
N ASP A 105 0.29 -7.14 -0.04
CA ASP A 105 0.65 -8.06 1.02
C ASP A 105 1.88 -8.88 0.61
N TYR A 106 2.92 -8.81 1.42
CA TYR A 106 4.19 -9.51 1.17
C TYR A 106 4.01 -11.03 1.02
N ARG A 107 2.95 -11.61 1.60
CA ARG A 107 2.67 -13.06 1.55
C ARG A 107 2.30 -13.55 0.16
N TYR A 108 1.77 -12.67 -0.69
CA TYR A 108 1.40 -13.01 -2.07
C TYR A 108 2.42 -12.50 -3.09
N LEU A 109 3.40 -11.70 -2.68
CA LEU A 109 4.43 -11.20 -3.58
C LEU A 109 5.45 -12.31 -3.87
N ASN A 110 5.71 -12.55 -5.15
CA ASN A 110 6.70 -13.52 -5.60
C ASN A 110 7.46 -12.97 -6.81
N ARG A 111 8.39 -13.75 -7.38
CA ARG A 111 9.20 -13.32 -8.53
C ARG A 111 8.36 -13.07 -9.78
N GLU A 112 7.37 -13.91 -10.04
CA GLU A 112 6.55 -13.84 -11.26
C GLU A 112 5.69 -12.57 -11.26
N ASN A 113 4.92 -12.35 -10.19
CA ASN A 113 4.05 -11.18 -10.13
C ASN A 113 4.83 -9.87 -9.93
N SER A 114 6.01 -9.87 -9.31
CA SER A 114 6.85 -8.66 -9.23
C SER A 114 7.36 -8.22 -10.61
N ILE A 115 7.76 -9.17 -11.47
CA ILE A 115 8.14 -8.92 -12.86
C ILE A 115 6.93 -8.45 -13.67
N ALA A 116 5.77 -9.11 -13.51
CA ALA A 116 4.55 -8.73 -14.21
C ALA A 116 4.12 -7.30 -13.86
N LEU A 117 4.11 -6.93 -12.58
CA LEU A 117 3.83 -5.57 -12.12
C LEU A 117 4.75 -4.56 -12.82
N LYS A 118 6.07 -4.82 -12.84
CA LYS A 118 7.04 -3.91 -13.45
C LYS A 118 6.80 -3.76 -14.95
N ARG A 119 6.68 -4.88 -15.66
CA ARG A 119 6.45 -4.94 -17.12
C ARG A 119 5.15 -4.23 -17.51
N SER A 120 4.12 -4.37 -16.69
CA SER A 120 2.81 -3.73 -16.86
C SER A 120 2.78 -2.27 -16.40
N ARG A 121 3.93 -1.68 -16.02
CA ARG A 121 4.11 -0.27 -15.66
C ARG A 121 3.32 0.15 -14.43
N PHE A 122 3.21 -0.77 -13.46
CA PHE A 122 2.89 -0.36 -12.09
C PHE A 122 4.05 0.46 -11.53
N ARG A 123 3.75 1.56 -10.85
CA ARG A 123 4.71 2.49 -10.27
C ARG A 123 4.38 2.74 -8.81
N ASN A 124 5.33 3.30 -8.08
CA ASN A 124 5.15 3.67 -6.67
C ASN A 124 4.62 2.51 -5.82
N ILE A 125 5.27 1.34 -5.93
CA ILE A 125 4.79 0.11 -5.28
C ILE A 125 4.74 0.32 -3.77
N ARG A 126 3.58 0.03 -3.18
CA ARG A 126 3.35 0.09 -1.74
C ARG A 126 3.35 -1.34 -1.20
N LEU A 127 4.28 -1.67 -0.30
CA LEU A 127 4.37 -2.97 0.36
C LEU A 127 3.86 -2.84 1.80
N ALA A 128 2.83 -3.59 2.17
CA ALA A 128 2.21 -3.52 3.50
C ALA A 128 3.12 -4.13 4.59
N TRP A 129 3.35 -3.36 5.65
CA TRP A 129 4.00 -3.80 6.89
C TRP A 129 3.21 -3.32 8.12
N ASP A 130 1.96 -3.75 8.18
CA ASP A 130 0.97 -3.26 9.14
C ASP A 130 1.05 -3.92 10.54
N TRP A 131 1.88 -4.94 10.72
CA TRP A 131 2.00 -5.67 11.99
C TRP A 131 3.30 -5.35 12.73
N TYR A 132 4.07 -6.35 13.14
CA TYR A 132 5.16 -6.17 14.10
C TYR A 132 6.52 -6.09 13.43
N PHE A 133 7.46 -5.43 14.08
CA PHE A 133 8.85 -5.30 13.63
C PHE A 133 9.54 -6.65 13.37
N LYS A 134 9.15 -7.71 14.07
CA LYS A 134 9.72 -9.07 13.89
C LYS A 134 9.61 -9.62 12.47
N ASP A 135 8.68 -9.11 11.65
CA ASP A 135 8.53 -9.51 10.25
C ASP A 135 9.54 -8.82 9.29
N GLN A 136 10.50 -8.04 9.82
CA GLN A 136 11.48 -7.27 9.05
C GLN A 136 12.15 -8.04 7.89
N TYR A 137 12.52 -9.30 8.11
CA TYR A 137 13.21 -10.10 7.09
C TYR A 137 12.29 -10.41 5.90
N LYS A 138 11.01 -10.71 6.16
CA LYS A 138 10.02 -10.95 5.10
C LYS A 138 9.77 -9.71 4.25
N ILE A 139 9.75 -8.55 4.90
CA ILE A 139 9.61 -7.26 4.23
C ILE A 139 10.85 -6.94 3.40
N LYS A 140 12.04 -7.20 3.95
CA LYS A 140 13.30 -7.02 3.21
C LYS A 140 13.39 -7.92 1.99
N ASP A 141 13.04 -9.21 2.13
CA ASP A 141 13.01 -10.15 1.01
C ASP A 141 12.06 -9.68 -0.10
N SER A 142 10.91 -9.14 0.28
CA SER A 142 9.92 -8.58 -0.64
C SER A 142 10.41 -7.33 -1.35
N ILE A 143 11.11 -6.43 -0.64
CA ILE A 143 11.80 -5.28 -1.24
C ILE A 143 12.84 -5.77 -2.26
N ASP A 144 13.62 -6.79 -1.93
CA ASP A 144 14.64 -7.35 -2.82
C ASP A 144 14.04 -8.00 -4.07
N LEU A 145 12.89 -8.66 -3.94
CA LEU A 145 12.14 -9.17 -5.10
C LEU A 145 11.73 -8.03 -6.04
N LEU A 146 11.25 -6.91 -5.52
CA LEU A 146 10.89 -5.73 -6.32
C LEU A 146 12.13 -5.10 -6.98
N ILE A 147 13.25 -4.99 -6.26
CA ILE A 147 14.50 -4.47 -6.82
C ILE A 147 14.99 -5.37 -7.96
N LYS A 148 15.00 -6.69 -7.75
CA LYS A 148 15.37 -7.68 -8.78
C LYS A 148 14.44 -7.64 -10.01
N ALA A 149 13.17 -7.30 -9.82
CA ALA A 149 12.24 -7.07 -10.92
C ALA A 149 12.49 -5.75 -11.68
N GLY A 150 13.37 -4.87 -11.17
CA GLY A 150 13.76 -3.63 -11.83
C GLY A 150 13.13 -2.37 -11.23
N TYR A 151 12.55 -2.43 -10.03
CA TYR A 151 12.17 -1.22 -9.30
C TYR A 151 13.39 -0.54 -8.68
N LYS A 152 13.40 0.80 -8.67
CA LYS A 152 14.38 1.56 -7.89
C LYS A 152 13.87 1.64 -6.45
N SER A 153 14.76 1.64 -5.46
CA SER A 153 14.35 1.71 -4.04
C SER A 153 13.48 2.94 -3.75
N LYS A 154 13.75 4.09 -4.40
CA LYS A 154 12.93 5.31 -4.29
C LYS A 154 11.51 5.19 -4.88
N ASP A 155 11.24 4.17 -5.69
CA ASP A 155 9.92 3.88 -6.27
C ASP A 155 9.15 2.83 -5.44
N ILE A 156 9.76 2.33 -4.36
CA ILE A 156 9.16 1.41 -3.39
C ILE A 156 8.82 2.20 -2.13
N MET A 157 7.62 1.98 -1.61
CA MET A 157 7.12 2.55 -0.36
C MET A 157 6.72 1.40 0.58
N VAL A 158 7.15 1.47 1.82
CA VAL A 158 6.62 0.59 2.87
C VAL A 158 5.39 1.25 3.48
N PHE A 159 4.24 0.62 3.31
CA PHE A 159 2.95 1.07 3.81
C PHE A 159 2.77 0.59 5.25
N MET A 160 2.55 1.51 6.18
CA MET A 160 2.44 1.21 7.61
C MET A 160 1.17 1.81 8.18
N ILE A 161 0.32 0.97 8.76
CA ILE A 161 -0.81 1.42 9.59
C ILE A 161 -0.30 2.22 10.79
N CYS A 162 -0.88 3.40 11.00
CA CYS A 162 -0.59 4.35 12.05
C CYS A 162 -1.88 4.69 12.80
N ASN A 163 -1.77 5.19 14.03
CA ASN A 163 -2.91 5.54 14.88
C ASN A 163 -3.88 4.35 15.08
N TRP A 164 -3.34 3.13 15.03
CA TRP A 164 -4.00 1.90 15.42
C TRP A 164 -3.27 1.29 16.64
N LYS A 165 -3.73 0.13 17.12
CA LYS A 165 -3.13 -0.63 18.23
C LYS A 165 -1.67 -1.01 18.05
N ILE A 166 -1.12 -0.92 16.83
CA ILE A 166 0.34 -0.93 16.64
C ILE A 166 0.90 0.37 17.19
N ASN A 167 1.72 0.27 18.22
CA ASN A 167 2.24 1.43 18.93
C ASN A 167 3.18 2.28 18.03
N TYR A 168 3.34 3.54 18.43
CA TYR A 168 4.23 4.49 17.77
C TYR A 168 5.69 3.97 17.72
N SER A 169 6.18 3.34 18.78
CA SER A 169 7.57 2.87 18.87
C SER A 169 7.90 1.74 17.89
N GLU A 170 6.96 0.84 17.60
CA GLU A 170 7.09 -0.20 16.56
C GLU A 170 7.26 0.45 15.19
N ASN A 171 6.43 1.42 14.85
CA ASN A 171 6.54 2.12 13.56
C ASN A 171 7.82 2.95 13.45
N ILE A 172 8.36 3.47 14.56
CA ILE A 172 9.69 4.11 14.56
C ILE A 172 10.79 3.10 14.20
N LYS A 173 10.81 1.92 14.80
CA LYS A 173 11.80 0.88 14.45
C LYS A 173 11.71 0.49 12.97
N LYS A 174 10.50 0.33 12.44
CA LYS A 174 10.30 0.04 11.01
C LYS A 174 10.80 1.17 10.11
N LEU A 175 10.52 2.42 10.47
CA LEU A 175 11.02 3.61 9.77
C LEU A 175 12.55 3.62 9.75
N ASP A 176 13.20 3.28 10.86
CA ASP A 176 14.67 3.23 10.94
C ASP A 176 15.26 2.19 9.98
N LEU A 177 14.64 1.02 9.82
CA LEU A 177 15.07 0.08 8.78
C LEU A 177 14.79 0.58 7.37
N CYS A 178 13.68 1.28 7.13
CA CYS A 178 13.40 1.86 5.81
C CYS A 178 14.47 2.88 5.40
N LYS A 179 15.12 3.55 6.35
CA LYS A 179 16.33 4.38 6.09
C LYS A 179 17.49 3.54 5.60
N VAL A 180 17.79 2.43 6.28
CA VAL A 180 18.87 1.50 5.90
C VAL A 180 18.61 0.91 4.51
N TRP A 181 17.37 0.53 4.21
CA TRP A 181 16.97 -0.03 2.91
C TRP A 181 16.79 1.02 1.81
N ASN A 182 16.87 2.31 2.16
CA ASN A 182 16.69 3.44 1.27
C ASN A 182 15.39 3.37 0.44
N VAL A 183 14.29 2.96 1.09
CA VAL A 183 12.94 2.92 0.53
C VAL A 183 12.07 3.96 1.22
N LYS A 184 11.03 4.44 0.54
CA LYS A 184 10.08 5.42 1.13
C LYS A 184 9.15 4.74 2.14
N VAL A 185 8.43 5.55 2.91
CA VAL A 185 7.36 5.11 3.81
C VAL A 185 6.05 5.79 3.43
N SER A 186 4.96 5.03 3.43
CA SER A 186 3.59 5.54 3.32
C SER A 186 2.90 5.35 4.67
N ASP A 187 2.72 6.45 5.41
CA ASP A 187 2.06 6.48 6.71
C ASP A 187 0.54 6.48 6.55
N CYS A 188 -0.07 5.29 6.58
CA CYS A 188 -1.53 5.13 6.46
C CYS A 188 -2.19 5.26 7.83
N TYR A 189 -3.06 6.25 8.00
CA TYR A 189 -3.75 6.46 9.27
C TYR A 189 -5.07 5.67 9.29
N PHE A 190 -5.28 4.96 10.40
CA PHE A 190 -6.48 4.15 10.62
C PHE A 190 -7.76 4.95 10.40
N ASP A 191 -8.81 4.26 9.96
CA ASP A 191 -10.14 4.80 9.69
C ASP A 191 -10.16 5.87 8.56
N GLY A 192 -9.32 5.66 7.54
CA GLY A 192 -9.30 6.51 6.34
C GLY A 192 -8.94 7.97 6.61
N GLN A 193 -8.27 8.24 7.73
CA GLN A 193 -7.90 9.59 8.13
C GLN A 193 -6.76 10.11 7.24
N VAL A 194 -6.88 11.36 6.80
CA VAL A 194 -5.93 11.98 5.88
C VAL A 194 -5.48 13.33 6.43
N SER A 195 -4.20 13.63 6.25
CA SER A 195 -3.62 14.91 6.66
C SER A 195 -4.28 16.10 5.97
N PRO A 196 -4.45 17.24 6.67
CA PRO A 196 -4.03 17.52 8.06
C PRO A 196 -5.00 16.98 9.13
N ASN A 197 -6.12 16.37 8.74
CA ASN A 197 -7.24 16.03 9.61
C ASN A 197 -7.09 14.60 10.18
N VAL A 198 -6.15 14.41 11.09
CA VAL A 198 -5.95 13.14 11.81
C VAL A 198 -6.23 13.35 13.30
N ASN A 199 -7.27 12.71 13.80
CA ASN A 199 -7.68 12.70 15.19
C ASN A 199 -7.03 11.51 15.93
N PRO A 200 -6.51 11.72 17.15
CA PRO A 200 -6.04 10.65 18.03
C PRO A 200 -7.10 9.55 18.24
N ILE A 201 -6.73 8.29 18.00
CA ILE A 201 -7.53 7.11 18.37
C ILE A 201 -6.72 6.25 19.34
N HIS A 202 -5.53 5.82 18.91
CA HIS A 202 -4.62 5.01 19.74
C HIS A 202 -3.27 5.69 19.97
N TRP A 203 -2.93 6.69 19.16
CA TRP A 203 -1.70 7.48 19.34
C TRP A 203 -2.07 8.87 19.82
N THR A 204 -1.19 9.48 20.59
CA THR A 204 -1.29 10.90 20.97
C THR A 204 -1.12 11.82 19.77
N ILE A 205 -1.63 13.05 19.87
CA ILE A 205 -1.47 14.04 18.78
C ILE A 205 0.01 14.39 18.55
N GLU A 206 0.83 14.36 19.62
CA GLU A 206 2.27 14.55 19.58
C GLU A 206 2.96 13.42 18.80
N GLU A 207 2.63 12.17 19.06
CA GLU A 207 3.16 11.01 18.33
C GLU A 207 2.79 11.05 16.85
N ILE A 208 1.53 11.38 16.55
CA ILE A 208 1.06 11.56 15.17
C ILE A 208 1.89 12.62 14.47
N LYS A 209 1.96 13.85 15.01
CA LYS A 209 2.73 14.96 14.42
C LYS A 209 4.21 14.60 14.25
N LYS A 210 4.81 13.98 15.26
CA LYS A 210 6.23 13.58 15.27
C LYS A 210 6.52 12.50 14.23
N PHE A 211 5.68 11.47 14.12
CA PHE A 211 5.84 10.41 13.13
C PHE A 211 5.73 10.96 11.70
N ARG A 212 4.68 11.74 11.42
CA ARG A 212 4.49 12.37 10.09
C ARG A 212 5.68 13.24 9.70
N LYS A 213 6.20 14.05 10.63
CA LYS A 213 7.37 14.89 10.37
C LYS A 213 8.58 14.03 9.99
N LYS A 214 8.84 12.95 10.74
CA LYS A 214 9.95 12.02 10.47
C LYS A 214 9.79 11.30 9.13
N VAL A 215 8.60 10.81 8.80
CA VAL A 215 8.30 10.16 7.51
C VAL A 215 8.48 11.12 6.34
N ARG A 216 7.98 12.37 6.47
CA ARG A 216 8.16 13.39 5.43
C ARG A 216 9.62 13.68 5.18
N LYS A 217 10.40 13.93 6.24
CA LYS A 217 11.84 14.18 6.14
C LYS A 217 12.57 13.01 5.51
N HIS A 218 12.28 11.78 5.97
CA HIS A 218 12.84 10.56 5.39
C HIS A 218 12.55 10.44 3.89
N ASN A 219 11.29 10.61 3.48
CA ASN A 219 10.91 10.51 2.07
C ASN A 219 11.55 11.61 1.20
N GLN A 220 11.76 12.81 1.74
CA GLN A 220 12.53 13.86 1.07
C GLN A 220 13.98 13.43 0.85
N LEU A 221 14.63 12.87 1.87
CA LEU A 221 16.00 12.34 1.76
C LEU A 221 16.10 11.22 0.72
N VAL A 222 15.16 10.27 0.70
CA VAL A 222 15.13 9.18 -0.30
C VAL A 222 14.94 9.73 -1.72
N ASN A 223 14.11 10.76 -1.90
CA ASN A 223 13.83 11.34 -3.21
C ASN A 223 14.96 12.22 -3.74
N PHE A 224 15.49 13.11 -2.90
CA PHE A 224 16.38 14.20 -3.31
C PHE A 224 17.84 13.99 -2.92
N ARG A 225 18.12 13.07 -1.99
CA ARG A 225 19.45 12.82 -1.40
C ARG A 225 20.06 14.05 -0.71
N ILE A 226 19.25 15.06 -0.44
CA ILE A 226 19.63 16.30 0.24
C ILE A 226 18.66 16.47 1.39
N ASP A 227 19.17 16.83 2.57
CA ASP A 227 18.35 17.23 3.69
C ASP A 227 17.90 18.68 3.46
N PRO A 228 16.62 18.94 3.16
CA PRO A 228 16.14 20.30 2.93
C PRO A 228 16.15 21.15 4.21
N GLU A 229 16.40 20.53 5.38
CA GLU A 229 16.52 21.24 6.65
C GLU A 229 17.98 21.63 6.99
N ILE A 230 18.99 21.11 6.25
CA ILE A 230 20.38 21.54 6.38
C ILE A 230 20.56 22.77 5.49
N LYS A 231 20.82 23.91 6.12
CA LYS A 231 21.20 25.17 5.45
C LYS A 231 22.66 25.15 5.05
#